data_AF-A0A2I0WEC6-F1
#
_entry.id   AF-A0A2I0WEC6-F1
#
_cell.length_a   1.000
_cell.length_b   1.000
_cell.length_c   1.000
_cell.angle_alpha   90.00
_cell.angle_beta   90.00
_cell.angle_gamma   90.00
#
_symmetry.space_group_name_H-M   'P 1'
#
loop_
_entity.id
_entity.type
_entity.pdbx_description
1 polymer ?
#
loop_
_entity_poly.entity_id
_entity_poly.type
_entity_poly.pdbx_seq_one_letter_code
_entity_poly.pdbx_strand_id
1 'polypeptide(L)' 'MNLRLHLFNRQILFSMASIFGRPLQTDQATTVVSRLSISRVLVELDVFKKHPSEIWIGSKVKGYFQKN' A
#
# COMPACT_ATOMS: atom_id res chain seq x y z
N MET A 1 4.10 -8.38 11.43
CA MET A 1 4.30 -6.96 11.81
C MET A 1 3.05 -6.20 11.40
N ASN A 2 2.43 -5.43 12.30
CA ASN A 2 1.19 -4.70 11.99
C ASN A 2 1.50 -3.43 11.19
N LEU A 3 0.62 -3.09 10.24
CA LEU A 3 0.70 -1.81 9.55
C LEU A 3 0.44 -0.68 10.55
N ARG A 4 1.28 0.36 10.55
CA ARG A 4 1.09 1.49 11.48
C ARG A 4 -0.21 2.22 11.15
N LEU A 5 -0.97 2.64 12.16
CA LEU A 5 -2.30 3.23 11.99
C LEU A 5 -2.33 4.41 10.99
N HIS A 6 -1.29 5.26 10.99
CA HIS A 6 -1.21 6.39 10.05
C HIS A 6 -1.13 5.97 8.58
N LEU A 7 -0.66 4.75 8.28
CA LEU A 7 -0.58 4.23 6.92
C LEU A 7 -1.95 3.76 6.38
N PHE A 8 -2.98 3.65 7.23
CA PHE A 8 -4.36 3.36 6.78
C PHE A 8 -5.06 4.58 6.16
N ASN A 9 -4.40 5.74 6.10
CA ASN A 9 -4.93 6.89 5.37
C ASN A 9 -5.05 6.55 3.87
N ARG A 10 -6.25 6.72 3.31
CA ARG A 10 -6.55 6.41 1.89
C ARG A 10 -5.57 7.07 0.91
N GLN A 11 -5.18 8.32 1.15
CA GLN A 11 -4.23 9.03 0.28
C GLN A 11 -2.84 8.38 0.30
N ILE A 12 -2.41 7.92 1.48
CA ILE A 12 -1.12 7.22 1.64
C ILE A 12 -1.19 5.85 0.97
N LEU A 13 -2.26 5.08 1.22
CA LEU A 13 -2.49 3.78 0.57
C LEU A 13 -2.51 3.90 -0.95
N PHE A 14 -3.21 4.92 -1.47
CA PHE A 14 -3.30 5.15 -2.91
C PHE A 14 -1.96 5.59 -3.50
N SER A 15 -1.21 6.45 -2.80
CA SER A 15 0.13 6.85 -3.22
C SER A 15 1.07 5.64 -3.33
N MET A 16 1.06 4.74 -2.34
CA MET A 16 1.83 3.49 -2.39
C MET A 16 1.35 2.56 -3.51
N ALA A 17 0.04 2.37 -3.65
CA ALA A 17 -0.53 1.52 -4.69
C ALA A 17 -0.27 2.05 -6.12
N SER A 18 -0.06 3.36 -6.26
CA SER A 18 0.25 4.02 -7.54
C SER A 18 1.59 3.59 -8.14
N ILE A 19 2.47 2.97 -7.33
CA ILE A 19 3.73 2.36 -7.78
C ILE A 19 3.44 1.19 -8.74
N PHE A 20 2.34 0.47 -8.53
CA PHE A 20 1.97 -0.69 -9.33
C PHE A 20 1.06 -0.32 -10.52
N GLY A 21 0.16 0.65 -10.36
CA GLY A 21 -0.81 0.99 -11.38
C GLY A 21 -1.83 2.03 -10.90
N ARG A 22 -3.04 2.03 -11.43
CA ARG A 22 -4.07 3.00 -11.03
C ARG A 22 -4.87 2.46 -9.84
N PRO A 23 -4.77 3.05 -8.63
CA PRO A 23 -5.58 2.63 -7.50
C PRO A 23 -7.06 3.00 -7.70
N LEU A 24 -7.96 2.08 -7.39
CA LEU A 24 -9.40 2.23 -7.59
C LEU A 24 -10.14 2.35 -6.26
N GLN A 25 -9.92 1.41 -5.33
CA GLN A 25 -10.66 1.33 -4.06
C GLN A 25 -9.90 0.56 -2.98
N THR A 26 -10.29 0.74 -1.72
CA THR A 26 -9.89 -0.10 -0.60
C THR A 26 -10.97 -1.14 -0.29
N ASP A 27 -10.60 -2.28 0.29
CA ASP A 27 -11.62 -3.21 0.82
C ASP A 27 -12.36 -2.59 2.03
N GLN A 28 -13.51 -3.15 2.40
CA GLN A 28 -14.31 -2.63 3.50
C GLN A 28 -13.53 -2.64 4.82
N ALA A 29 -12.78 -3.72 5.10
CA ALA A 29 -12.02 -3.86 6.34
C ALA A 29 -10.91 -2.80 6.49
N THR A 30 -10.28 -2.43 5.38
CA THR A 30 -9.29 -1.34 5.32
C THR A 30 -9.97 0.02 5.47
N THR A 31 -11.13 0.20 4.84
CA THR A 31 -11.90 1.45 4.88
C THR A 31 -12.39 1.79 6.29
N VAL A 32 -12.88 0.79 7.03
CA VAL A 32 -13.30 0.96 8.43
C VAL A 32 -12.19 0.65 9.44
N VAL A 33 -10.97 0.39 8.97
CA VAL A 33 -9.79 0.10 9.81
C VAL A 33 -10.06 -1.03 10.83
N SER A 34 -10.88 -2.01 10.46
CA SER A 34 -11.27 -3.12 11.36
C SER A 34 -10.20 -4.21 11.48
N ARG A 35 -9.20 -4.20 10.59
CA ARG A 35 -8.05 -5.11 10.60
C ARG A 35 -6.75 -4.30 10.57
N LEU A 36 -6.11 -4.16 11.73
CA LEU A 36 -4.87 -3.37 11.86
C LEU A 36 -3.61 -4.07 11.32
N SER A 37 -3.71 -5.34 10.94
CA SER A 37 -2.59 -6.11 10.41
C SER A 37 -2.46 -6.02 8.89
N ILE A 38 -3.54 -5.70 8.16
CA ILE A 38 -3.61 -5.80 6.70
C ILE A 38 -4.44 -4.65 6.14
N SER A 39 -3.90 -3.98 5.12
CA SER A 39 -4.64 -3.06 4.24
C SER A 39 -4.68 -3.63 2.82
N ARG A 40 -5.81 -3.51 2.12
CA ARG A 40 -5.95 -3.92 0.72
C ARG A 40 -6.40 -2.76 -0.15
N VAL A 41 -5.74 -2.62 -1.31
CA VAL A 41 -6.09 -1.66 -2.36
C VAL A 41 -6.27 -2.43 -3.66
N LEU A 42 -7.39 -2.21 -4.34
CA LEU A 42 -7.62 -2.65 -5.71
C LEU A 42 -6.88 -1.72 -6.67
N VAL A 43 -6.06 -2.30 -7.54
CA VAL A 43 -5.24 -1.57 -8.51
C VAL A 43 -5.48 -2.12 -9.91
N GLU A 44 -5.75 -1.23 -10.85
CA GLU A 44 -5.71 -1.55 -12.28
C GLU A 44 -4.23 -1.61 -12.71
N LEU A 45 -3.77 -2.80 -13.11
CA LEU A 45 -2.36 -3.14 -13.33
C LEU A 45 -2.07 -3.39 -14.82
N ASP A 46 -0.95 -2.86 -15.30
CA ASP A 46 -0.36 -3.27 -16.58
C ASP A 46 0.53 -4.51 -16.34
N VAL A 47 0.10 -5.67 -16.86
CA VAL A 47 0.77 -6.95 -16.67
C VAL A 47 2.06 -7.11 -17.49
N PHE A 48 2.27 -6.28 -18.51
CA PHE A 48 3.50 -6.31 -19.31
C PHE A 48 4.65 -5.56 -18.64
N LYS A 49 4.37 -4.73 -17.63
CA LYS A 49 5.39 -4.01 -16.86
C LYS A 49 5.94 -4.85 -15.72
N LYS A 50 7.25 -4.72 -15.47
CA LYS A 50 7.87 -5.27 -14.26
C LYS A 50 7.48 -4.40 -13.07
N HIS A 51 6.98 -5.05 -12.03
CA HIS A 51 6.61 -4.42 -10.76
C HIS A 51 7.66 -4.73 -9.70
N PRO A 52 7.93 -3.80 -8.76
CA PRO A 52 8.90 -4.03 -7.69
C PRO A 52 8.42 -5.14 -6.74
N SER A 53 9.34 -6.01 -6.31
CA SER A 53 9.07 -7.04 -5.30
C SER A 53 9.08 -6.49 -3.87
N GLU A 54 9.69 -5.33 -3.66
CA GLU A 54 9.82 -4.65 -2.38
C GLU A 54 9.67 -3.14 -2.56
N ILE A 55 9.07 -2.46 -1.58
CA ILE A 55 8.86 -1.01 -1.60
C ILE A 55 9.51 -0.39 -0.36
N TRP A 56 10.23 0.72 -0.54
CA TRP A 56 10.75 1.52 0.57
C TRP A 56 9.64 2.38 1.18
N ILE A 57 9.36 2.20 2.46
CA ILE A 57 8.38 3.00 3.21
C ILE A 57 9.12 3.87 4.24
N GLY A 58 9.10 5.19 4.03
CA GLY A 58 9.68 6.16 4.96
C GLY A 58 10.46 7.27 4.25
N SER A 59 11.22 8.05 5.03
CA SER A 59 12.14 9.05 4.47
C SER A 59 13.41 8.38 3.94
N LYS A 60 14.24 9.12 3.18
CA LYS A 60 15.52 8.60 2.64
C LYS A 60 16.45 8.04 3.73
N VAL A 61 16.40 8.60 4.93
CA VAL A 61 17.28 8.26 6.06
C VAL A 61 16.58 7.43 7.15
N LYS A 62 15.26 7.33 7.12
CA LYS A 62 14.47 6.60 8.14
C LYS A 62 13.27 5.93 7.49
N GLY A 63 13.43 4.65 7.18
CA GLY A 63 12.42 3.80 6.56
C GLY A 63 12.80 2.33 6.63
N TYR A 64 12.01 1.50 5.96
CA TYR A 64 12.27 0.06 5.83
C TYR A 64 11.73 -0.44 4.49
N PHE A 65 12.29 -1.54 3.98
CA PHE A 65 11.74 -2.25 2.85
C PHE A 65 10.58 -3.14 3.30
N GLN A 66 9.41 -2.92 2.71
CA GLN A 66 8.27 -3.82 2.82
C GLN A 66 8.34 -4.81 1.66
N LYS A 67 8.46 -6.10 1.99
CA LYS A 67 8.37 -7.19 1.02
C LYS A 67 6.90 -7.54 0.76
N ASN A 68 6.58 -7.87 -0.50
CA ASN A 68 5.33 -8.57 -0.83
C ASN A 68 5.30 -9.98 -0.25
#